data_AF-A0A8B8PA42-F1
#
_entry.id   AF-A0A8B8PA42-F1
#
_cell.length_a   1.000
_cell.length_b   1.000
_cell.length_c   1.000
_cell.angle_alpha   90.00
_cell.angle_beta   90.00
_cell.angle_gamma   90.00
#
_symmetry.space_group_name_H-M   'P 1'
#
loop_
_entity.id
_entity.type
_entity.pdbx_description
1 polymer ?
#
loop_
_entity_poly.entity_id
_entity_poly.type
_entity_poly.pdbx_seq_one_letter_code
_entity_poly.pdbx_strand_id
1 'polypeptide(L)'
;MEGLRISCRKKDRERDNRHPYKVVEITPPPRSLGVRCFPSNLQCGESVTIEGQAYTISAVTHRYQLRKGKYEPSEKRLDVLSTGRYLLNLYLDNLYKQS
;
A
#
# COMPACT_ATOMS: atom_id res chain seq x y z
N MET A 1 -6.21 -17.63 -4.73
CA MET A 1 -6.38 -16.50 -3.78
C MET A 1 -6.73 -15.27 -4.61
N GLU A 2 -7.91 -14.70 -4.43
CA GLU A 2 -8.31 -13.46 -5.11
C GLU A 2 -7.64 -12.28 -4.42
N GLY A 3 -6.69 -11.63 -5.09
CA GLY A 3 -6.10 -10.38 -4.61
C GLY A 3 -7.07 -9.21 -4.75
N LEU A 4 -6.91 -8.19 -3.91
CA LEU A 4 -7.71 -6.97 -3.99
C LEU A 4 -7.55 -6.32 -5.38
N ARG A 5 -8.66 -6.21 -6.11
CA ARG A 5 -8.73 -5.56 -7.43
C ARG A 5 -8.95 -4.06 -7.29
N ILE A 6 -8.19 -3.30 -8.08
CA ILE A 6 -8.31 -1.84 -8.18
C ILE A 6 -9.70 -1.47 -8.72
N SER A 7 -10.50 -0.74 -7.95
CA SER A 7 -11.78 -0.20 -8.40
C SER A 7 -11.82 1.32 -8.27
N CYS A 8 -11.57 2.01 -9.38
CA CYS A 8 -11.75 3.46 -9.46
C CYS A 8 -13.14 3.74 -10.06
N ARG A 9 -14.23 3.56 -9.29
CA ARG A 9 -15.56 4.05 -9.72
C ARG A 9 -15.66 5.57 -9.49
N LYS A 10 -15.96 6.32 -10.57
CA LYS A 10 -16.38 7.74 -10.52
C LYS A 10 -17.82 7.82 -9.99
N LYS A 11 -18.13 8.87 -9.21
CA LYS A 11 -19.36 9.18 -8.42
C LYS A 11 -19.46 8.44 -7.07
N ASP A 12 -19.87 9.05 -5.96
CA ASP A 12 -20.64 10.28 -5.70
C ASP A 12 -20.10 11.00 -4.45
N ARG A 13 -20.60 12.21 -4.19
CA ARG A 13 -20.25 13.10 -3.07
C ARG A 13 -20.45 12.45 -1.69
N GLU A 14 -19.50 11.64 -1.24
CA GLU A 14 -19.46 11.18 0.16
C GLU A 14 -18.09 11.45 0.75
N ARG A 15 -18.11 12.26 1.82
CA ARG A 15 -16.99 12.98 2.42
C ARG A 15 -16.05 12.06 3.22
N ASP A 16 -16.01 10.76 2.92
CA ASP A 16 -15.28 9.80 3.74
C ASP A 16 -14.30 8.93 2.93
N ASN A 17 -13.03 9.19 3.20
CA ASN A 17 -11.91 8.26 3.09
C ASN A 17 -11.42 7.67 1.76
N ARG A 18 -12.05 7.91 0.61
CA ARG A 18 -11.52 7.49 -0.71
C ARG A 18 -10.39 8.38 -1.26
N HIS A 19 -9.43 8.75 -0.42
CA HIS A 19 -8.20 9.37 -0.90
C HIS A 19 -7.33 8.31 -1.58
N PRO A 20 -6.81 8.56 -2.79
CA PRO A 20 -6.01 7.57 -3.49
C PRO A 20 -4.62 7.43 -2.84
N TYR A 21 -4.07 6.23 -2.92
CA TYR A 21 -2.72 5.93 -2.43
C TYR A 21 -1.70 6.19 -3.53
N LYS A 22 -0.60 6.85 -3.17
CA LYS A 22 0.64 6.81 -3.96
C LYS A 22 1.31 5.47 -3.70
N VAL A 23 1.42 4.64 -4.74
CA VAL A 23 1.97 3.29 -4.60
C VAL A 23 3.43 3.29 -5.04
N VAL A 24 4.30 2.76 -4.18
CA VAL A 24 5.74 2.69 -4.42
C VAL A 24 6.21 1.26 -4.18
N GLU A 25 6.85 0.67 -5.19
CA GLU A 25 7.66 -0.52 -5.00
C GLU A 25 8.96 -0.10 -4.31
N ILE A 26 9.17 -0.56 -3.08
CA ILE A 26 10.30 -0.11 -2.24
C ILE A 26 11.59 -0.90 -2.49
N THR A 27 11.55 -1.98 -3.29
CA THR A 27 12.74 -2.74 -3.67
C THR A 27 13.74 -1.80 -4.34
N PRO A 28 15.00 -1.68 -3.85
CA PRO A 28 15.97 -0.78 -4.47
C PRO A 28 16.28 -1.16 -5.92
N PRO A 29 16.29 -0.21 -6.88
CA PRO A 29 15.91 1.21 -6.70
C PRO A 29 14.38 1.39 -6.62
N PRO A 30 13.86 2.26 -5.73
CA PRO A 30 12.42 2.44 -5.56
C PRO A 30 11.71 2.87 -6.85
N ARG A 31 10.56 2.26 -7.14
CA ARG A 31 9.77 2.55 -8.35
C ARG A 31 8.37 3.03 -8.00
N SER A 32 7.93 4.10 -8.66
CA SER A 32 6.53 4.57 -8.55
C SER A 32 5.62 3.70 -9.41
N LEU A 33 4.60 3.08 -8.81
CA LEU A 33 3.55 2.32 -9.51
C LEU A 33 2.28 3.18 -9.78
N GLY A 34 2.39 4.48 -9.52
CA GLY A 34 1.35 5.48 -9.75
C GLY A 34 0.38 5.65 -8.57
N VAL A 35 -0.73 6.31 -8.84
CA VAL A 35 -1.74 6.67 -7.85
C VAL A 35 -2.97 5.77 -8.05
N ARG A 36 -3.36 5.03 -7.01
CA ARG A 36 -4.42 4.01 -7.11
C ARG A 36 -5.42 4.10 -5.95
N CYS A 37 -6.67 3.77 -6.25
CA CYS A 37 -7.71 3.66 -5.23
C CYS A 37 -7.76 2.22 -4.72
N PHE A 38 -7.71 2.08 -3.40
CA PHE A 38 -7.86 0.83 -2.68
C PHE A 38 -8.94 1.00 -1.61
N PRO A 39 -9.52 -0.11 -1.10
CA PRO A 39 -10.41 -0.01 0.05
C PRO A 39 -9.64 0.49 1.29
N SER A 40 -10.36 1.03 2.27
CA SER A 40 -9.75 1.64 3.47
C SER A 40 -9.15 0.61 4.44
N ASN A 41 -9.52 -0.65 4.33
CA ASN A 41 -9.15 -1.75 5.23
C ASN A 41 -7.88 -2.52 4.79
N LEU A 42 -6.99 -1.91 4.00
CA LEU A 42 -5.72 -2.51 3.60
C LEU A 42 -4.84 -2.84 4.81
N GLN A 43 -4.24 -4.03 4.81
CA GLN A 43 -3.34 -4.48 5.88
C GLN A 43 -1.96 -4.85 5.34
N CYS A 44 -0.93 -4.73 6.20
CA CYS A 44 0.40 -5.22 5.85
C CYS A 44 0.38 -6.76 5.68
N GLY A 45 1.14 -7.27 4.71
CA GLY A 45 1.15 -8.69 4.34
C GLY A 45 0.05 -9.10 3.35
N GLU A 46 -0.93 -8.23 3.09
CA GLU A 46 -1.97 -8.49 2.10
C GLU A 46 -1.43 -8.44 0.66
N SER A 47 -2.04 -9.22 -0.23
CA SER A 47 -1.68 -9.26 -1.65
C SER A 47 -2.58 -8.33 -2.47
N VAL A 48 -1.97 -7.45 -3.26
CA VAL A 48 -2.65 -6.53 -4.18
C VAL A 48 -2.21 -6.78 -5.61
N THR A 49 -3.14 -6.67 -6.56
CA THR A 49 -2.82 -6.80 -7.99
C THR A 49 -2.80 -5.43 -8.63
N ILE A 50 -1.64 -5.04 -9.18
CA ILE A 50 -1.43 -3.76 -9.85
C ILE A 50 -0.95 -4.06 -11.26
N GLU A 51 -1.68 -3.61 -12.28
CA GLU A 51 -1.33 -3.80 -13.71
C GLU A 51 -1.06 -5.26 -14.09
N GLY A 52 -1.74 -6.21 -13.44
CA GLY A 52 -1.59 -7.64 -13.70
C GLY A 52 -0.43 -8.31 -12.95
N GLN A 53 0.33 -7.55 -12.16
CA GLN A 53 1.39 -8.08 -11.30
C GLN A 53 0.93 -8.13 -9.84
N ALA A 54 1.32 -9.20 -9.14
CA ALA A 54 1.03 -9.38 -7.72
C ALA A 54 2.13 -8.77 -6.86
N TYR A 55 1.71 -7.96 -5.90
CA TYR A 55 2.58 -7.34 -4.91
C TYR A 55 2.05 -7.64 -3.51
N THR A 56 2.95 -7.67 -2.54
CA THR A 56 2.63 -7.78 -1.12
C THR A 56 2.83 -6.42 -0.46
N ILE A 57 1.84 -6.00 0.34
CA ILE A 57 1.89 -4.73 1.06
C ILE A 57 2.93 -4.82 2.18
N SER A 58 3.94 -3.95 2.13
CA SER A 58 4.93 -3.81 3.18
C SER A 58 4.48 -2.80 4.24
N ALA A 59 3.93 -1.65 3.83
CA ALA A 59 3.46 -0.63 4.75
C ALA A 59 2.29 0.19 4.18
N VAL A 60 1.38 0.58 5.07
CA VAL A 60 0.27 1.50 4.77
C VAL A 60 0.49 2.77 5.59
N THR A 61 0.69 3.92 4.94
CA THR A 61 1.01 5.18 5.60
C THR A 61 -0.05 6.24 5.35
N HIS A 62 -0.60 6.81 6.42
CA HIS A 62 -1.52 7.96 6.36
C HIS A 62 -0.86 9.15 7.03
N ARG A 63 -0.63 10.22 6.27
CA ARG A 63 -0.01 11.45 6.76
C ARG A 63 -1.09 12.47 7.08
N TYR A 64 -1.03 13.02 8.29
CA TYR A 64 -1.90 14.10 8.75
C TYR A 64 -1.08 15.38 8.98
N GLN A 65 -1.71 16.54 8.80
CA GLN A 65 -1.12 17.86 9.05
C GLN A 65 -1.99 18.61 10.05
N LEU A 66 -1.37 19.29 11.02
CA LEU A 66 -2.09 20.14 11.97
C LEU A 66 -2.41 21.49 11.30
N ARG A 67 -3.70 21.82 11.17
CA ARG A 67 -4.18 23.09 10.62
C ARG A 67 -5.25 23.67 11.52
N LYS A 68 -5.08 24.92 11.95
CA LYS A 68 -6.06 25.66 12.78
C LYS A 68 -6.55 24.86 14.01
N GLY A 69 -5.63 24.16 14.68
CA GLY A 69 -5.93 23.35 15.87
C GLY A 69 -6.58 21.99 15.59
N LYS A 70 -6.65 21.53 14.33
CA LYS A 70 -7.20 20.21 13.97
C LYS A 70 -6.25 19.43 13.06
N TYR A 71 -6.19 18.12 13.21
CA TYR A 71 -5.44 17.25 12.30
C TYR A 71 -6.28 16.99 11.04
N GLU A 72 -5.73 17.37 9.89
CA GLU A 72 -6.34 17.16 8.57
C GLU A 72 -5.52 16.13 7.78
N PRO A 73 -6.16 15.18 7.08
CA PRO A 73 -5.45 14.21 6.25
C PRO A 73 -4.78 14.92 5.07
N SER A 74 -3.52 14.56 4.79
CA SER A 74 -2.70 15.19 3.76
C SER A 74 -2.29 14.23 2.65
N GLU A 75 -1.84 13.02 2.97
CA GLU A 75 -1.29 12.09 1.97
C GLU A 75 -1.50 10.64 2.41
N LYS A 76 -1.78 9.76 1.45
CA LYS A 76 -1.79 8.31 1.65
C LYS A 76 -0.72 7.67 0.76
N ARG A 77 0.11 6.82 1.35
CA ARG A 77 1.18 6.10 0.67
C ARG A 77 1.05 4.61 0.95
N LEU A 78 1.26 3.80 -0.09
CA LEU A 78 1.24 2.35 -0.03
C LEU A 78 2.60 1.84 -0.52
N ASP A 79 3.37 1.26 0.40
CA ASP A 79 4.65 0.67 0.09
C ASP A 79 4.47 -0.82 -0.15
N VAL A 80 4.94 -1.28 -1.31
CA VAL A 80 4.76 -2.66 -1.75
C VAL A 80 6.08 -3.30 -2.13
N LEU A 81 6.12 -4.61 -2.05
CA LEU A 81 7.21 -5.45 -2.52
C LEU A 81 6.65 -6.44 -3.54
N SER A 82 7.47 -6.86 -4.50
CA SER A 82 7.10 -8.04 -5.29
C SER A 82 6.88 -9.21 -4.34
N THR A 83 5.87 -10.03 -4.60
CA THR A 83 5.53 -11.15 -3.71
C THR A 83 6.73 -12.09 -3.50
N GLY A 84 7.55 -12.31 -4.53
CA GLY A 84 8.79 -13.08 -4.43
C GLY A 84 9.82 -12.45 -3.49
N ARG A 85 10.01 -11.12 -3.56
CA ARG A 85 10.96 -10.41 -2.68
C ARG A 85 10.52 -10.47 -1.21
N TYR A 86 9.22 -10.32 -0.96
CA TYR A 86 8.64 -10.41 0.38
C TYR A 86 8.88 -11.79 1.00
N LEU A 87 8.61 -12.86 0.24
CA LEU A 87 8.83 -14.23 0.70
C LEU A 87 10.32 -14.53 0.97
N LEU A 88 11.22 -14.04 0.10
CA LEU A 88 12.65 -14.19 0.30
C LEU A 88 13.12 -13.51 1.59
N ASN A 89 12.64 -12.29 1.88
CA ASN A 89 12.97 -11.60 3.12
C ASN A 89 12.49 -12.37 4.35
N LEU A 90 11.23 -12.86 4.33
CA LEU A 90 10.71 -13.68 5.42
C LEU A 90 11.59 -14.91 5.68
N TYR A 91 12.03 -15.59 4.63
CA TYR A 91 12.91 -16.75 4.75
C TYR A 91 14.26 -16.37 5.39
N LEU A 92 14.91 -15.33 4.88
CA LEU A 92 16.21 -14.87 5.39
C LEU A 92 16.12 -14.38 6.85
N ASP A 93 15.05 -13.65 7.19
CA ASP A 93 14.81 -13.18 8.56
C ASP A 93 14.61 -14.35 9.52
N ASN A 94 13.94 -15.42 9.09
CA ASN A 94 13.76 -16.62 9.90
C ASN A 94 15.08 -17.35 10.14
N LEU A 95 15.94 -17.48 9.11
CA LEU A 95 17.26 -18.08 9.27
C LEU A 95 18.12 -17.25 10.24
N TYR A 96 18.12 -15.93 10.09
CA TYR A 96 18.87 -15.03 10.97
C TYR A 96 18.41 -15.09 12.43
N LYS A 97 17.11 -15.32 12.68
CA LYS A 97 16.57 -15.50 14.04
C LYS A 97 16.94 -16.86 14.66
N GLN A 98 17.28 -17.85 13.84
CA GLN A 98 17.63 -19.21 14.28
C GLN A 98 19.12 -19.38 14.58
N SER A 99 19.98 -18.49 14.06
CA SER A 99 21.42 -18.45 14.37
C SER A 99 21.68 -17.73 15.69
#